data_AF-A0A920MAU9-F1
#
_entry.id   AF-A0A920MAU9-F1
#
_cell.length_a   1.000
_cell.length_b   1.000
_cell.length_c   1.000
_cell.angle_alpha   90.00
_cell.angle_beta   90.00
_cell.angle_gamma   90.00
#
_symmetry.space_group_name_H-M   'P 1'
#
loop_
_entity.id
_entity.type
_entity.pdbx_description
1 polymer ?
#
loop_
_entity_poly.entity_id
_entity_poly.type
_entity_poly.pdbx_seq_one_letter_code
_entity_poly.pdbx_strand_id
1 'polypeptide(L)'
;MAREKLKVKESNRLDAMKNFILNLGGEIKLLDDGFEIQGIQKLKKGKIETLDDHRIAMTAIVANIGLNKKIIPDNFECINDSYPSFFEDIKLLGGEINE
;
A
#
# COMPACT_ATOMS: atom_id res chain seq x y z
N MET A 1 21.24 -15.86 8.43
CA MET A 1 21.23 -14.38 8.33
C MET A 1 20.35 -13.83 7.20
N ALA A 2 20.53 -14.16 5.91
CA ALA A 2 19.70 -13.58 4.83
C ALA A 2 18.20 -13.97 4.90
N ARG A 3 17.88 -15.25 5.16
CA ARG A 3 16.48 -15.74 5.26
C ARG A 3 15.71 -15.15 6.45
N GLU A 4 16.37 -14.86 7.57
CA GLU A 4 15.72 -14.27 8.76
C GLU A 4 15.37 -12.80 8.54
N LYS A 5 16.25 -12.04 7.88
CA LYS A 5 15.94 -10.65 7.48
C LYS A 5 14.77 -10.56 6.50
N LEU A 6 14.64 -11.53 5.59
CA LEU A 6 13.51 -11.61 4.68
C LEU A 6 12.21 -11.88 5.44
N LYS A 7 12.20 -12.84 6.38
CA LYS A 7 11.03 -13.11 7.23
C LYS A 7 10.58 -11.88 8.02
N VAL A 8 11.52 -11.13 8.62
CA VAL A 8 11.18 -9.88 9.34
C VAL A 8 10.58 -8.83 8.39
N LYS A 9 11.13 -8.66 7.18
CA LYS A 9 10.58 -7.75 6.17
C LYS A 9 9.23 -8.22 5.60
N GLU A 10 8.95 -9.51 5.60
CA GLU A 10 7.66 -10.07 5.18
C GLU A 10 6.60 -9.88 6.26
N SER A 11 6.91 -10.18 7.53
CA SER A 11 6.02 -9.93 8.66
C SER A 11 5.63 -8.45 8.76
N ASN A 12 6.60 -7.54 8.64
CA ASN A 12 6.32 -6.10 8.64
C ASN A 12 5.38 -5.67 7.51
N ARG A 13 5.39 -6.37 6.36
CA ARG A 13 4.48 -6.06 5.24
C ARG A 13 3.07 -6.58 5.46
N LEU A 14 2.93 -7.75 6.08
CA LEU A 14 1.61 -8.26 6.47
C LEU A 14 0.92 -7.29 7.44
N ASP A 15 1.68 -6.80 8.43
CA ASP A 15 1.18 -5.81 9.38
C ASP A 15 0.86 -4.47 8.71
N ALA A 16 1.73 -3.99 7.81
CA ALA A 16 1.47 -2.78 7.03
C ALA A 16 0.20 -2.90 6.17
N MET A 17 0.00 -4.03 5.49
CA MET A 17 -1.18 -4.27 4.66
C MET A 17 -2.46 -4.40 5.50
N LYS A 18 -2.37 -5.04 6.67
CA LYS A 18 -3.49 -5.05 7.62
C LYS A 18 -3.88 -3.62 8.02
N ASN A 19 -2.92 -2.82 8.45
CA ASN A 19 -3.17 -1.45 8.86
C ASN A 19 -3.71 -0.61 7.70
N PHE A 20 -3.21 -0.84 6.47
CA PHE A 20 -3.73 -0.23 5.26
C PHE A 20 -5.24 -0.46 5.13
N ILE A 21 -5.68 -1.73 5.13
CA ILE A 21 -7.11 -2.06 4.94
C ILE A 21 -7.96 -1.53 6.09
N LEU A 22 -7.53 -1.71 7.34
CA LEU A 22 -8.26 -1.24 8.52
C LEU A 22 -8.40 0.28 8.56
N ASN A 23 -7.34 1.02 8.23
CA ASN A 23 -7.36 2.49 8.21
C ASN A 23 -8.32 3.05 7.16
N LEU A 24 -8.52 2.33 6.07
CA LEU A 24 -9.51 2.68 5.04
C LEU A 24 -10.91 2.17 5.35
N GLY A 25 -11.13 1.56 6.53
CA GLY A 25 -12.41 1.05 6.99
C GLY A 25 -12.84 -0.27 6.34
N GLY A 26 -11.88 -1.03 5.81
CA GLY A 26 -12.09 -2.38 5.32
C GLY A 26 -11.96 -3.43 6.42
N GLU A 27 -12.21 -4.68 6.03
CA GLU A 27 -12.12 -5.87 6.87
C GLU A 27 -11.02 -6.78 6.34
N ILE A 28 -10.15 -7.24 7.23
CA ILE A 28 -9.07 -8.14 6.89
C ILE A 28 -8.85 -9.10 8.04
N LYS A 29 -8.66 -10.38 7.72
CA LYS A 29 -8.37 -11.42 8.70
C LYS A 29 -6.94 -11.92 8.47
N LEU A 30 -6.06 -11.72 9.46
CA LEU A 30 -4.72 -12.29 9.40
C LEU A 30 -4.77 -13.80 9.63
N LEU A 31 -3.88 -14.49 8.93
CA LEU A 31 -3.51 -15.89 9.12
C LEU A 31 -2.03 -15.96 9.49
N ASP A 32 -1.54 -17.15 9.85
CA ASP A 32 -0.15 -17.34 10.28
C ASP A 32 0.89 -16.99 9.18
N ASP A 33 0.51 -17.10 7.91
CA ASP A 33 1.36 -16.86 6.74
C ASP A 33 0.74 -15.91 5.70
N GLY A 34 -0.33 -15.19 6.06
CA GLY A 34 -1.04 -14.35 5.10
C GLY A 34 -2.25 -13.62 5.65
N PHE A 35 -3.20 -13.32 4.76
CA PHE A 35 -4.47 -12.70 5.13
C PHE A 35 -5.59 -13.11 4.16
N GLU A 36 -6.81 -13.04 4.67
CA GLU A 36 -8.05 -13.20 3.91
C GLU A 36 -8.77 -11.86 3.81
N ILE A 37 -9.22 -11.51 2.60
CA ILE A 37 -10.08 -10.35 2.33
C ILE A 37 -11.39 -10.90 1.79
N GLN A 38 -12.51 -10.53 2.43
CA GLN A 38 -13.83 -11.00 2.03
C GLN A 38 -14.51 -9.99 1.12
N GLY A 39 -14.79 -10.44 -0.11
CA GLY A 39 -15.62 -9.71 -1.08
C GLY A 39 -15.09 -8.34 -1.49
N ILE A 40 -15.96 -7.60 -2.19
CA ILE A 40 -15.69 -6.20 -2.54
C ILE A 40 -15.95 -5.34 -1.31
N GLN A 41 -14.96 -4.55 -0.92
CA GLN A 41 -15.07 -3.66 0.24
C GLN A 41 -15.17 -2.21 -0.18
N LYS A 42 -15.99 -1.45 0.55
CA LYS A 42 -16.14 0.00 0.35
C LYS A 42 -15.06 0.74 1.16
N LEU A 43 -13.84 0.72 0.64
CA LEU A 43 -12.73 1.46 1.22
C LEU A 43 -12.98 2.98 1.13
N LYS A 44 -12.60 3.69 2.18
CA LYS A 44 -12.76 5.14 2.33
C LYS A 44 -11.45 5.87 1.98
N LYS A 45 -11.48 7.20 2.04
CA LYS A 45 -10.26 8.03 2.04
C LYS A 45 -9.48 7.85 3.35
N GLY A 46 -8.18 8.05 3.33
CA GLY A 46 -7.35 7.91 4.53
C GLY A 46 -5.87 8.20 4.28
N LYS A 47 -5.10 8.25 5.36
CA LYS A 47 -3.63 8.29 5.31
C LYS A 47 -3.08 6.90 5.57
N ILE A 48 -2.03 6.54 4.85
CA ILE A 48 -1.39 5.23 4.92
C ILE A 48 0.02 5.39 5.48
N GLU A 49 0.30 4.67 6.55
CA GLU A 49 1.66 4.56 7.10
C GLU A 49 2.43 3.52 6.28
N THR A 50 3.50 3.95 5.61
CA THR A 50 4.23 3.10 4.66
C THR A 50 5.30 2.24 5.32
N LEU A 51 5.76 2.62 6.52
CA LEU A 51 6.88 1.97 7.23
C LEU A 51 8.14 1.85 6.34
N ASP A 52 8.37 2.85 5.49
CA ASP A 52 9.42 2.91 4.47
C ASP A 52 9.42 1.73 3.46
N ASP A 53 8.31 1.00 3.33
CA ASP A 53 8.13 0.00 2.26
C ASP A 53 7.50 0.66 1.03
N HIS A 54 8.35 0.87 0.01
CA HIS A 54 7.95 1.41 -1.30
C HIS A 54 6.75 0.71 -1.93
N ARG A 55 6.53 -0.58 -1.67
CA ARG A 55 5.36 -1.30 -2.20
C ARG A 55 4.07 -0.89 -1.52
N ILE A 56 4.10 -0.56 -0.23
CA ILE A 56 2.93 -0.05 0.48
C ILE A 56 2.60 1.35 -0.04
N ALA A 57 3.63 2.18 -0.25
CA ALA A 57 3.46 3.51 -0.87
C ALA A 57 2.85 3.40 -2.29
N MET A 58 3.41 2.57 -3.17
CA MET A 58 2.86 2.34 -4.51
C MET A 58 1.42 1.79 -4.46
N THR A 59 1.13 0.87 -3.54
CA THR A 59 -0.23 0.34 -3.35
C THR A 59 -1.21 1.46 -2.97
N ALA A 60 -0.81 2.39 -2.11
CA ALA A 60 -1.64 3.56 -1.74
C ALA A 60 -1.98 4.42 -2.96
N ILE A 61 -1.00 4.68 -3.83
CA ILE A 61 -1.21 5.47 -5.05
C ILE A 61 -2.16 4.76 -6.01
N VAL A 62 -1.94 3.46 -6.26
CA VAL A 62 -2.81 2.68 -7.15
C VAL A 62 -4.23 2.60 -6.57
N ALA A 63 -4.38 2.46 -5.26
CA ALA A 63 -5.68 2.47 -4.59
C ALA A 63 -6.38 3.84 -4.69
N ASN A 64 -5.65 4.96 -4.54
CA ASN A 64 -6.18 6.31 -4.73
C ASN A 64 -6.83 6.46 -6.11
N ILE A 65 -6.08 6.06 -7.15
CA ILE A 65 -6.51 6.13 -8.55
C ILE A 65 -7.69 5.20 -8.79
N GLY A 66 -7.55 3.91 -8.46
CA GLY A 66 -8.55 2.88 -8.77
C GLY A 66 -9.88 3.07 -8.03
N LEU A 67 -9.86 3.64 -6.83
CA LEU A 67 -11.06 3.91 -6.04
C LEU A 67 -11.60 5.34 -6.21
N ASN A 68 -10.82 6.22 -6.84
CA ASN A 68 -11.08 7.66 -6.91
C ASN A 68 -11.36 8.25 -5.50
N LYS A 69 -10.45 7.98 -4.57
CA LYS A 69 -10.53 8.41 -3.16
C LYS A 69 -9.18 8.93 -2.70
N LYS A 70 -9.16 10.05 -1.97
CA LYS A 70 -7.97 10.66 -1.33
C LYS A 70 -7.27 9.70 -0.33
N ILE A 71 -6.49 8.76 -0.86
CA ILE A 71 -5.68 7.77 -0.14
C ILE A 71 -4.23 8.20 -0.31
N ILE A 72 -3.60 8.60 0.79
CA ILE A 72 -2.33 9.34 0.76
C ILE A 72 -1.30 8.59 1.61
N PRO A 73 -0.22 8.06 1.01
CA PRO A 73 0.90 7.54 1.79
C PRO A 73 1.61 8.66 2.55
N ASP A 74 2.18 8.34 3.72
CA ASP A 74 2.96 9.28 4.52
C ASP A 74 4.37 9.57 3.95
N ASN A 75 4.91 8.63 3.17
CA ASN A 75 6.20 8.76 2.50
C ASN A 75 6.09 8.34 1.02
N PHE A 76 6.20 9.32 0.12
CA PHE A 76 6.22 9.09 -1.34
C PHE A 76 7.63 8.87 -1.87
N GLU A 77 8.65 9.38 -1.15
CA GLU A 77 10.04 9.41 -1.61
C GLU A 77 10.64 8.00 -1.67
N CYS A 78 10.21 7.10 -0.76
CA CYS A 78 10.68 5.72 -0.72
C CYS A 78 10.39 4.94 -2.02
N ILE A 79 9.40 5.36 -2.83
CA ILE A 79 9.12 4.76 -4.13
C ILE A 79 10.33 4.87 -5.05
N ASN A 80 11.01 6.02 -5.03
CA ASN A 80 12.14 6.30 -5.92
C ASN A 80 13.34 5.38 -5.67
N ASP A 81 13.46 4.78 -4.48
CA ASP A 81 14.53 3.82 -4.18
C ASP A 81 14.43 2.55 -5.01
N SER A 82 13.22 2.21 -5.47
CA SER A 82 12.93 0.97 -6.21
C SER A 82 12.44 1.21 -7.63
N TYR A 83 11.68 2.28 -7.86
CA TYR A 83 11.01 2.57 -9.12
C TYR A 83 10.95 4.08 -9.38
N PRO A 84 12.07 4.72 -9.79
CA PRO A 84 12.16 6.17 -9.99
C PRO A 84 11.15 6.76 -10.99
N SER A 85 10.80 6.02 -12.05
CA SER A 85 9.86 6.50 -13.08
C SER A 85 8.39 6.23 -12.76
N PHE A 86 8.07 5.71 -11.56
CA PHE A 86 6.72 5.27 -11.21
C PHE A 86 5.65 6.34 -11.48
N PHE A 87 5.88 7.59 -11.05
CA PHE A 87 4.91 8.67 -11.24
C PHE A 87 4.77 9.10 -12.70
N GLU A 88 5.86 9.04 -13.47
CA GLU A 88 5.83 9.31 -14.92
C GLU A 88 5.00 8.23 -15.64
N ASP A 89 5.22 6.97 -15.31
CA ASP A 89 4.50 5.83 -15.88
C ASP A 89 3.00 5.89 -15.55
N ILE A 90 2.65 6.19 -14.30
CA ILE A 90 1.25 6.39 -13.88
C ILE A 90 0.59 7.51 -14.69
N LYS A 91 1.30 8.64 -14.88
CA LYS A 91 0.78 9.77 -15.65
C LYS A 91 0.60 9.42 -17.13
N LEU A 92 1.54 8.68 -17.73
CA LEU A 92 1.44 8.20 -19.12
C LEU A 92 0.26 7.27 -19.32
N LEU A 93 -0.10 6.48 -18.31
CA LEU A 93 -1.29 5.62 -18.29
C LEU A 93 -2.60 6.40 -18.05
N GLY A 94 -2.53 7.71 -17.82
CA GLY A 94 -3.69 8.56 -17.53
C GLY A 94 -4.18 8.49 -16.09
N GLY A 95 -3.35 8.01 -15.15
CA GLY A 95 -3.66 8.02 -13.73
C GLY A 95 -3.59 9.42 -13.15
N GLU A 96 -4.66 9.85 -12.48
CA GLU A 96 -4.74 11.12 -11.76
C GLU A 96 -4.60 10.86 -10.25
N ILE A 97 -3.53 11.38 -9.66
CA ILE A 97 -3.28 11.28 -8.22
C ILE A 97 -3.98 12.45 -7.55
N ASN A 98 -5.13 12.19 -6.93
CA ASN A 98 -5.88 13.21 -6.20
C ASN A 98 -5.22 13.47 -4.83
N GLU A 99 -4.81 14.71 -4.59
CA GLU A 99 -4.18 15.16 -3.35
C GLU A 99 -5.13 15.57 -2.23
#